data_AF-A0A564PYP8-F1
#
_entry.id   AF-A0A564PYP8-F1
#
_cell.length_a   1.000
_cell.length_b   1.000
_cell.length_c   1.000
_cell.angle_alpha   90.00
_cell.angle_beta   90.00
_cell.angle_gamma   90.00
#
_symmetry.space_group_name_H-M   'P 1'
#
loop_
_entity.id
_entity.type
_entity.pdbx_description
1 polymer ?
#
loop_
_entity_poly.entity_id
_entity_poly.type
_entity_poly.pdbx_seq_one_letter_code
_entity_poly.pdbx_strand_id
1 'polypeptide(L)'
;MTLTPLILKRRFDITLPWELSLLIVLALYLHVGGSIRGWYLLFYPFYDKFAHLISSVLVAILGLISAVIMDQYVESIKMNRYFVAFFVIIFTMAMGVTWEIGEFLSDQILLTQAQHGLNDTMLDLIFDLVGGVVVSILGMIYLKYTPKERFIKEIGINDRLNLIKR
;
A
#
# COMPACT_ATOMS: atom_id res chain seq x y z
N MET A 1 11.57 9.29 -11.66
CA MET A 1 11.09 8.68 -10.39
C MET A 1 10.77 9.72 -9.30
N THR A 2 11.29 10.95 -9.37
CA THR A 2 11.11 12.00 -8.33
C THR A 2 9.83 12.84 -8.43
N LEU A 3 9.03 12.68 -9.49
CA LEU A 3 7.89 13.55 -9.77
C LEU A 3 6.54 13.02 -9.28
N THR A 4 6.44 11.74 -8.91
CA THR A 4 5.18 11.11 -8.46
C THR A 4 4.56 11.85 -7.28
N PRO A 5 5.31 12.21 -6.21
CA PRO A 5 4.77 13.02 -5.11
C PRO A 5 4.40 14.44 -5.56
N LEU A 6 5.16 15.01 -6.50
CA LEU A 6 4.98 16.38 -6.99
C LEU A 6 3.73 16.53 -7.86
N ILE A 7 3.41 15.51 -8.67
CA ILE A 7 2.23 15.47 -9.54
C ILE A 7 0.96 15.33 -8.69
N LEU A 8 0.98 14.49 -7.64
CA LEU A 8 -0.12 14.39 -6.68
C LEU A 8 -0.37 15.72 -5.98
N LYS A 9 0.69 16.40 -5.51
CA LYS A 9 0.59 17.73 -4.88
C LYS A 9 -0.03 18.78 -5.80
N ARG A 10 0.37 18.80 -7.09
CA ARG A 10 -0.07 19.84 -8.04
C ARG A 10 -1.51 19.69 -8.52
N ARG A 11 -2.07 18.47 -8.51
CA ARG A 11 -3.42 18.18 -9.03
C ARG A 11 -4.49 18.06 -7.93
N PHE A 12 -4.12 17.60 -6.74
CA PHE A 12 -5.09 17.25 -5.69
C PHE A 12 -4.89 17.98 -4.35
N ASP A 13 -3.87 18.84 -4.23
CA ASP A 13 -3.57 19.62 -3.00
C ASP A 13 -3.43 18.72 -1.75
N ILE A 14 -3.01 17.46 -1.94
CA ILE A 14 -2.73 16.49 -0.88
C ILE A 14 -1.26 16.65 -0.49
N THR A 15 -1.01 17.07 0.75
CA THR A 15 0.33 17.07 1.33
C THR A 15 0.55 15.75 2.05
N LEU A 16 1.11 14.75 1.36
CA LEU A 16 1.46 13.49 2.00
C LEU A 16 2.55 13.72 3.05
N PRO A 17 2.49 13.04 4.22
CA PRO A 17 3.59 13.04 5.17
C PRO A 17 4.85 12.51 4.48
N TRP A 18 6.02 13.03 4.89
CA TRP A 18 7.27 12.73 4.21
C TRP A 18 7.63 11.24 4.35
N GLU A 19 7.21 10.60 5.44
CA GLU A 19 7.37 9.16 5.70
C GLU A 19 6.67 8.32 4.63
N LEU A 20 5.42 8.67 4.30
CA LEU A 20 4.67 7.98 3.25
C LEU A 20 5.28 8.25 1.87
N SER A 21 5.75 9.47 1.64
CA SER A 21 6.44 9.82 0.39
C SER A 21 7.76 9.04 0.23
N LEU A 22 8.54 8.90 1.30
CA LEU A 22 9.74 8.09 1.35
C LEU A 22 9.42 6.64 1.05
N LEU A 23 8.38 6.09 1.67
CA LEU A 23 7.98 4.71 1.49
C LEU A 23 7.52 4.42 0.05
N ILE A 24 6.77 5.34 -0.57
CA ILE A 24 6.41 5.27 -2.00
C ILE A 24 7.66 5.24 -2.87
N VAL A 25 8.58 6.17 -2.65
CA VAL A 25 9.82 6.24 -3.44
C VAL A 25 10.66 5.00 -3.25
N LEU A 26 10.75 4.48 -2.01
CA LEU A 26 11.48 3.26 -1.69
C LEU A 26 10.88 2.03 -2.38
N ALA A 27 9.56 1.83 -2.30
CA ALA A 27 8.88 0.72 -2.96
C ALA A 27 9.10 0.76 -4.49
N LEU A 28 8.92 1.94 -5.10
CA LEU A 28 9.18 2.11 -6.54
C LEU A 28 10.66 1.88 -6.90
N TYR A 29 11.58 2.32 -6.04
CA TYR A 29 13.01 2.11 -6.25
C TYR A 29 13.38 0.62 -6.18
N LEU A 30 12.83 -0.12 -5.21
CA LEU A 30 13.08 -1.56 -5.08
C LEU A 30 12.58 -2.32 -6.31
N HIS A 31 11.37 -2.03 -6.77
CA HIS A 31 10.81 -2.70 -7.94
C HIS A 31 11.55 -2.31 -9.23
N VAL A 32 11.51 -1.02 -9.60
CA VAL A 32 12.09 -0.57 -10.88
C VAL A 32 13.61 -0.67 -10.89
N GLY A 33 14.24 -0.27 -9.79
CA GLY A 33 15.70 -0.34 -9.66
C GLY A 33 16.20 -1.78 -9.59
N GLY A 34 15.44 -2.67 -8.94
CA GLY A 34 15.74 -4.09 -8.88
C GLY A 34 15.68 -4.75 -10.25
N SER A 35 14.64 -4.47 -11.04
CA SER A 35 14.50 -5.05 -12.39
C SER A 35 15.62 -4.57 -13.32
N ILE A 36 15.90 -3.26 -13.34
CA ILE A 36 16.94 -2.69 -14.22
C ILE A 36 18.34 -3.21 -13.87
N ARG A 37 18.63 -3.43 -12.59
CA ARG A 37 19.94 -3.90 -12.12
C ARG A 37 20.06 -5.42 -12.07
N GLY A 38 19.00 -6.16 -12.38
CA GLY A 38 18.98 -7.62 -12.29
C GLY A 38 19.06 -8.18 -10.87
N TRP A 39 18.68 -7.39 -9.85
CA TRP A 39 18.78 -7.79 -8.45
C TRP A 39 17.83 -8.93 -8.07
N TYR A 40 16.70 -9.05 -8.76
CA TYR A 40 15.79 -10.17 -8.64
C TYR A 40 16.48 -11.51 -8.90
N LEU A 41 17.41 -11.56 -9.87
CA LEU A 41 18.20 -12.76 -10.17
C LEU A 41 19.42 -12.88 -9.26
N LEU A 42 20.14 -11.78 -9.02
CA LEU A 42 21.40 -11.79 -8.27
C LEU A 42 21.21 -12.16 -6.80
N PHE A 43 20.11 -11.74 -6.19
CA PHE A 43 19.81 -11.93 -4.76
C PHE A 43 18.59 -12.83 -4.53
N TYR A 44 18.26 -13.65 -5.53
CA TYR A 44 17.20 -14.65 -5.42
C TYR A 44 17.47 -15.62 -4.25
N PRO A 45 16.45 -15.99 -3.44
CA PRO A 45 15.04 -15.60 -3.52
C PRO A 45 14.65 -14.40 -2.64
N PHE A 46 15.58 -13.77 -1.92
CA PHE A 46 15.23 -12.87 -0.80
C PHE A 46 14.85 -11.46 -1.23
N TYR A 47 15.43 -10.95 -2.32
CA TYR A 47 15.24 -9.57 -2.75
C TYR A 47 13.77 -9.27 -3.03
N ASP A 48 13.16 -10.16 -3.77
CA ASP A 48 11.77 -10.07 -4.20
C ASP A 48 10.81 -10.06 -3.00
N LYS A 49 10.97 -11.03 -2.09
CA LYS A 49 10.19 -11.10 -0.84
C LYS A 49 10.33 -9.86 0.03
N PHE A 50 11.50 -9.24 0.04
CA PHE A 50 11.71 -7.97 0.73
C PHE A 50 11.00 -6.80 0.02
N ALA A 51 11.03 -6.76 -1.31
CA ALA A 51 10.31 -5.76 -2.09
C ALA A 51 8.78 -5.89 -1.89
N HIS A 52 8.25 -7.12 -1.85
CA HIS A 52 6.86 -7.42 -1.52
C HIS A 52 6.49 -6.95 -0.10
N LEU A 53 7.31 -7.25 0.90
CA LEU A 53 7.04 -6.78 2.27
C LEU A 53 6.97 -5.26 2.38
N ILE A 54 7.92 -4.53 1.78
CA ILE A 54 7.92 -3.07 1.82
C ILE A 54 6.71 -2.49 1.06
N SER A 55 6.38 -3.10 -0.08
CA SER A 55 5.25 -2.65 -0.91
C SER A 55 3.91 -2.94 -0.24
N SER A 56 3.75 -4.09 0.41
CA SER A 56 2.53 -4.43 1.14
C SER A 56 2.33 -3.57 2.38
N VAL A 57 3.39 -3.20 3.11
CA VAL A 57 3.28 -2.20 4.19
C VAL A 57 2.77 -0.87 3.65
N LEU A 58 3.29 -0.41 2.51
CA LEU A 58 2.80 0.80 1.84
C LEU A 58 1.32 0.68 1.47
N VAL A 59 0.95 -0.39 0.77
CA VAL A 59 -0.43 -0.64 0.34
C VAL A 59 -1.38 -0.74 1.53
N ALA A 60 -0.96 -1.40 2.62
CA ALA A 60 -1.75 -1.53 3.83
C ALA A 60 -1.97 -0.18 4.52
N ILE A 61 -0.96 0.70 4.54
CA ILE A 61 -1.11 2.08 5.04
C ILE A 61 -2.12 2.84 4.17
N LEU A 62 -2.04 2.72 2.85
CA LEU A 62 -3.02 3.33 1.94
C LEU A 62 -4.44 2.76 2.15
N GLY A 63 -4.56 1.45 2.40
CA GLY A 63 -5.82 0.81 2.77
C GLY A 63 -6.39 1.34 4.09
N LEU A 64 -5.53 1.55 5.10
CA LEU A 64 -5.93 2.12 6.39
C LEU A 64 -6.43 3.56 6.23
N ILE A 65 -5.70 4.38 5.48
CA ILE A 65 -6.09 5.75 5.14
C ILE A 65 -7.44 5.75 4.43
N SER A 66 -7.62 4.88 3.44
CA SER A 66 -8.87 4.75 2.69
C SER A 66 -10.04 4.37 3.59
N ALA A 67 -9.87 3.39 4.48
CA ALA A 67 -10.91 2.98 5.42
C ALA A 67 -11.32 4.11 6.37
N VAL A 68 -10.36 4.87 6.91
CA VAL A 68 -10.63 5.99 7.80
C VAL A 68 -11.34 7.14 7.06
N ILE A 69 -10.92 7.44 5.83
CA ILE A 69 -11.61 8.44 4.99
C ILE A 69 -13.05 8.02 4.71
N MET A 70 -13.27 6.75 4.34
CA MET A 70 -14.62 6.23 4.06
C MET A 70 -15.52 6.34 5.30
N ASP A 71 -15.03 5.94 6.48
CA ASP A 71 -15.80 6.04 7.72
C ASP A 71 -16.13 7.49 8.13
N GLN A 72 -15.22 8.43 7.86
CA GLN A 72 -15.39 9.83 8.20
C GLN A 72 -16.34 10.57 7.25
N TYR A 73 -16.18 10.35 5.94
CA TYR A 73 -16.82 11.19 4.91
C TYR A 73 -17.99 10.51 4.19
N VAL A 74 -18.17 9.19 4.31
CA VAL A 74 -19.33 8.48 3.73
C VAL A 74 -20.34 8.20 4.84
N GLU A 75 -21.43 8.96 4.87
CA GLU A 75 -22.42 8.91 5.98
C GLU A 75 -23.04 7.53 6.20
N SER A 76 -23.22 6.75 5.13
CA SER A 76 -23.77 5.39 5.17
C SER A 76 -22.79 4.34 5.70
N ILE A 77 -21.51 4.68 5.87
CA ILE A 77 -20.45 3.77 6.29
C ILE A 77 -20.03 4.11 7.72
N LYS A 78 -20.14 3.12 8.62
CA LYS A 78 -19.60 3.19 9.98
C LYS A 78 -18.80 1.92 10.27
N MET A 79 -17.51 2.10 10.50
CA MET A 79 -16.53 1.05 10.71
C MET A 79 -15.97 1.12 12.13
N ASN A 80 -16.16 0.04 12.89
CA ASN A 80 -15.41 -0.17 14.11
C ASN A 80 -13.95 -0.55 13.79
N ARG A 81 -13.06 -0.47 14.78
CA ARG A 81 -11.61 -0.73 14.59
C ARG A 81 -11.29 -2.14 14.07
N TYR A 82 -12.13 -3.14 14.37
CA TYR A 82 -11.93 -4.52 13.91
C TYR A 82 -12.29 -4.66 12.43
N PHE A 83 -13.35 -3.97 11.99
CA PHE A 83 -13.73 -3.93 10.59
C PHE A 83 -12.70 -3.18 9.75
N VAL A 84 -12.14 -2.07 10.25
CA VAL A 84 -11.01 -1.37 9.60
C VAL A 84 -9.82 -2.32 9.45
N ALA A 85 -9.44 -3.02 10.52
CA ALA A 85 -8.34 -3.98 10.50
C ALA A 85 -8.55 -5.10 9.48
N PHE A 86 -9.76 -5.67 9.43
CA PHE A 86 -10.15 -6.67 8.44
C PHE A 86 -10.09 -6.12 7.01
N PHE A 87 -10.63 -4.92 6.78
CA PHE A 87 -10.59 -4.25 5.49
C PHE A 87 -9.15 -4.07 5.00
N VAL A 88 -8.24 -3.60 5.86
CA VAL A 88 -6.83 -3.39 5.51
C VAL A 88 -6.16 -4.68 5.03
N ILE A 89 -6.40 -5.79 5.73
CA ILE A 89 -5.82 -7.10 5.36
C ILE A 89 -6.34 -7.53 3.99
N ILE A 90 -7.66 -7.52 3.79
CA ILE A 90 -8.28 -7.94 2.53
C ILE A 90 -7.88 -7.02 1.37
N PHE A 91 -7.83 -5.71 1.60
CA PHE A 91 -7.38 -4.72 0.61
C PHE A 91 -5.93 -4.98 0.20
N THR A 92 -5.04 -5.23 1.16
CA THR A 92 -3.63 -5.54 0.89
C THR A 92 -3.50 -6.83 0.08
N MET A 93 -4.21 -7.88 0.48
CA MET A 93 -4.21 -9.16 -0.26
C MET A 93 -4.79 -9.02 -1.68
N ALA A 94 -5.84 -8.23 -1.87
CA ALA A 94 -6.41 -8.00 -3.19
C ALA A 94 -5.41 -7.31 -4.13
N MET A 95 -4.65 -6.35 -3.61
CA MET A 95 -3.59 -5.68 -4.35
C MET A 95 -2.39 -6.61 -4.63
N GLY A 96 -1.98 -7.43 -3.66
CA GLY A 96 -0.92 -8.44 -3.85
C GLY A 96 -1.29 -9.45 -4.93
N VAL A 97 -2.50 -10.00 -4.87
CA VAL A 97 -3.01 -10.91 -5.92
C VAL A 97 -3.09 -10.22 -7.28
N THR A 98 -3.47 -8.94 -7.32
CA THR A 98 -3.48 -8.16 -8.57
C THR A 98 -2.07 -8.00 -9.14
N TRP A 99 -1.07 -7.82 -8.28
CA TRP A 99 0.34 -7.76 -8.68
C TRP A 99 0.82 -9.09 -9.28
N GLU A 100 0.58 -10.21 -8.59
CA GLU A 100 0.92 -11.56 -9.08
C GLU A 100 0.26 -11.90 -10.42
N ILE A 101 -1.00 -11.48 -10.61
CA ILE A 101 -1.67 -11.62 -11.92
C ILE A 101 -0.94 -10.78 -12.98
N GLY A 102 -0.49 -9.58 -12.62
CA GLY A 102 0.29 -8.71 -13.50
C GLY A 102 1.62 -9.35 -13.92
N GLU A 103 2.34 -9.96 -12.98
CA GLU A 103 3.57 -10.69 -13.26
C GLU A 103 3.33 -11.91 -14.15
N PHE A 104 2.30 -12.70 -13.83
CA PHE A 104 1.88 -13.82 -14.67
C PHE A 104 1.59 -13.37 -16.10
N LEU A 105 0.79 -12.32 -16.28
CA LEU A 105 0.47 -11.78 -17.60
C LEU A 105 1.71 -11.25 -18.32
N SER A 106 2.63 -10.61 -17.60
CA SER A 106 3.90 -10.14 -18.16
C SER A 106 4.73 -11.32 -18.68
N ASP A 107 4.82 -12.41 -17.92
CA ASP A 107 5.57 -13.59 -18.33
C ASP A 107 4.94 -14.27 -19.56
N GLN A 108 3.61 -14.27 -19.67
CA GLN A 108 2.91 -14.84 -20.83
C GLN A 108 2.99 -13.96 -22.08
N ILE A 109 2.88 -12.63 -21.94
CA ILE A 109 2.70 -11.71 -23.08
C ILE A 109 4.02 -11.07 -23.51
N LEU A 110 4.86 -10.71 -22.54
CA LEU A 110 6.11 -9.96 -22.76
C LEU A 110 7.35 -10.85 -22.66
N LEU A 111 7.17 -12.15 -22.40
CA LEU A 111 8.25 -13.13 -22.23
C LEU A 111 9.25 -12.73 -21.14
N THR A 112 8.77 -12.04 -20.09
CA THR A 112 9.54 -11.78 -18.88
C THR A 112 9.71 -13.06 -18.07
N GLN A 113 10.47 -12.97 -16.97
CA GLN A 113 10.70 -14.06 -16.01
C GLN A 113 10.53 -13.50 -14.60
N ALA A 114 9.36 -12.94 -14.31
CA ALA A 114 9.03 -12.38 -13.01
C ALA A 114 8.73 -13.51 -12.00
N GLN A 115 8.01 -14.56 -12.41
CA GLN A 115 7.63 -15.65 -11.52
C GLN A 115 8.57 -16.86 -11.68
N HIS A 116 9.21 -17.27 -10.59
CA HIS A 116 10.11 -18.43 -10.55
C HIS A 116 9.42 -19.75 -10.15
N GLY A 117 8.08 -19.78 -10.23
CA GLY A 117 7.24 -20.95 -9.98
C GLY A 117 6.25 -20.73 -8.83
N LEU A 118 5.42 -21.73 -8.54
CA LEU A 118 4.33 -21.61 -7.55
C LEU A 118 4.82 -21.17 -6.16
N ASN A 119 5.97 -21.66 -5.73
CA ASN A 119 6.52 -21.33 -4.41
C ASN A 119 6.91 -19.86 -4.29
N ASP A 120 7.28 -19.23 -5.40
CA ASP A 120 7.66 -17.82 -5.47
C ASP A 120 6.45 -16.95 -5.12
N THR A 121 5.43 -17.00 -5.99
CA THR A 121 4.13 -16.34 -5.82
C THR A 121 3.48 -16.60 -4.46
N MET A 122 3.51 -17.84 -3.98
CA MET A 122 2.92 -18.15 -2.67
C MET A 122 3.67 -17.46 -1.53
N LEU A 123 5.00 -17.37 -1.61
CA LEU A 123 5.78 -16.65 -0.63
C LEU A 123 5.56 -15.14 -0.76
N ASP A 124 5.45 -14.57 -1.96
CA ASP A 124 5.12 -13.15 -2.15
C ASP A 124 3.80 -12.77 -1.46
N LEU A 125 2.74 -13.55 -1.71
CA LEU A 125 1.44 -13.34 -1.06
C LEU A 125 1.49 -13.54 0.46
N ILE A 126 2.36 -14.41 0.98
CA ILE A 126 2.57 -14.56 2.43
C ILE A 126 3.26 -13.32 3.01
N PHE A 127 4.28 -12.78 2.35
CA PHE A 127 4.94 -11.55 2.79
C PHE A 127 3.99 -10.35 2.68
N ASP A 128 3.12 -10.33 1.68
CA ASP A 128 2.06 -9.34 1.56
C ASP A 128 1.05 -9.42 2.71
N LEU A 129 0.66 -10.64 3.08
CA LEU A 129 -0.21 -10.88 4.24
C LEU A 129 0.45 -10.40 5.53
N VAL A 130 1.75 -10.69 5.73
CA VAL A 130 2.50 -10.25 6.91
C VAL A 130 2.52 -8.72 6.99
N GLY A 131 2.84 -8.03 5.89
CA GLY A 131 2.81 -6.57 5.83
C GLY A 131 1.42 -6.00 6.16
N GLY A 132 0.37 -6.58 5.57
CA GLY A 132 -1.02 -6.22 5.84
C GLY A 132 -1.43 -6.41 7.30
N VAL A 133 -1.10 -7.55 7.90
CA VAL A 133 -1.41 -7.85 9.31
C VAL A 133 -0.67 -6.92 10.26
N VAL A 134 0.63 -6.68 10.03
CA VAL A 134 1.42 -5.77 10.88
C VAL A 134 0.81 -4.37 10.90
N VAL A 135 0.52 -3.79 9.72
CA VAL A 135 -0.08 -2.46 9.63
C VAL A 135 -1.50 -2.45 10.20
N SER A 136 -2.27 -3.51 9.97
CA SER A 136 -3.63 -3.64 10.51
C SER A 136 -3.66 -3.64 12.05
N ILE A 137 -2.75 -4.37 12.70
CA ILE A 137 -2.62 -4.38 14.16
C ILE A 137 -2.19 -3.00 14.68
N LEU A 138 -1.15 -2.41 14.06
CA LEU A 138 -0.66 -1.08 14.46
C LEU A 138 -1.74 -0.01 14.28
N GLY A 139 -2.47 -0.04 13.17
CA GLY A 139 -3.60 0.83 12.89
C GLY A 139 -4.74 0.66 13.90
N MET A 140 -5.09 -0.57 14.26
CA MET A 140 -6.09 -0.84 15.29
C MET A 140 -5.70 -0.28 16.65
N ILE A 141 -4.43 -0.43 17.05
CA ILE A 141 -3.89 0.13 18.29
C ILE A 141 -3.93 1.64 18.23
N TYR A 142 -3.45 2.26 17.14
CA TYR A 142 -3.46 3.70 16.98
C TYR A 142 -4.88 4.28 17.07
N LEU A 143 -5.85 3.70 16.36
CA LEU A 143 -7.26 4.12 16.38
C LEU A 143 -7.97 3.89 17.72
N LYS A 144 -7.40 3.08 18.62
CA LYS A 144 -7.91 2.92 19.99
C LYS A 144 -7.57 4.13 20.87
N TYR A 145 -6.42 4.77 20.63
CA TYR A 145 -5.91 5.87 21.46
C TYR A 145 -6.03 7.24 20.79
N THR A 146 -6.29 7.29 19.49
CA THR A 146 -6.36 8.53 18.71
C THR A 146 -7.71 8.68 18.01
N PRO A 147 -8.41 9.83 18.18
CA PRO A 147 -9.60 10.15 17.39
C PRO A 147 -9.29 10.18 15.88
N LYS A 148 -10.26 9.74 15.06
CA LYS A 148 -10.08 9.64 13.60
C LYS A 148 -9.84 11.01 12.94
N GLU A 149 -10.42 12.06 13.50
CA GLU A 149 -10.23 13.45 13.07
C GLU A 149 -8.75 13.88 13.17
N ARG A 150 -8.09 13.46 14.26
CA ARG A 150 -6.68 13.77 14.49
C ARG A 150 -5.79 13.03 13.50
N PHE A 151 -6.10 11.77 13.20
CA PHE A 151 -5.39 10.98 12.18
C PHE A 151 -5.43 11.66 10.80
N ILE A 152 -6.62 12.09 10.38
CA ILE A 152 -6.83 12.76 9.08
C ILE A 152 -6.01 14.06 9.00
N LYS A 153 -6.03 14.84 10.09
CA LYS A 153 -5.24 16.07 10.19
C LYS A 153 -3.73 15.81 10.14
N GLU A 154 -3.24 14.77 10.82
CA GLU A 154 -1.82 14.41 10.84
C GLU A 154 -1.30 13.96 9.45
N ILE A 155 -2.16 13.33 8.63
CA ILE A 155 -1.83 12.95 7.24
C ILE A 155 -1.92 14.13 6.26
N GLY A 156 -2.31 15.32 6.72
CA GLY A 156 -2.39 16.51 5.87
C GLY A 156 -3.54 16.47 4.86
N ILE A 157 -4.58 15.68 5.13
CA ILE A 157 -5.84 15.73 4.38
C ILE A 157 -6.63 16.91 4.94
N ASN A 158 -6.51 18.07 4.30
CA ASN A 158 -7.23 19.27 4.71
C ASN A 158 -8.75 19.11 4.52
N ASP A 159 -9.51 19.72 5.42
CA ASP A 159 -10.97 19.66 5.57
C ASP A 159 -11.82 20.08 4.33
N ARG A 160 -11.22 20.29 3.15
CA ARG A 160 -11.96 20.68 1.93
C ARG A 160 -12.82 19.57 1.33
N LEU A 161 -12.79 18.33 1.83
CA LEU A 161 -13.87 17.37 1.57
C LEU A 161 -15.23 17.83 2.13
N ASN A 162 -15.26 18.83 3.02
CA ASN A 162 -16.49 19.53 3.40
C ASN A 162 -17.07 20.42 2.27
N LEU A 163 -16.39 20.62 1.14
CA LEU A 163 -16.95 21.35 -0.01
C LEU A 163 -17.87 20.49 -0.89
N ILE A 164 -17.90 19.16 -0.68
CA ILE A 164 -18.89 18.27 -1.30
C ILE A 164 -20.21 18.30 -0.49
N LYS A 165 -20.24 18.97 0.67
CA LYS A 165 -21.46 19.23 1.47
C LYS A 165 -22.30 20.42 0.99
N ARG A 166 -22.27 20.77 -0.30
CA ARG A 166 -23.22 21.74 -0.88
C ARG A 166 -23.94 21.16 -2.07
#